data_AF-A0A8T0KF04-F1
#
_entry.id   AF-A0A8T0KF04-F1
#
_cell.length_a   1.000
_cell.length_b   1.000
_cell.length_c   1.000
_cell.angle_alpha   90.00
_cell.angle_beta   90.00
_cell.angle_gamma   90.00
#
_symmetry.space_group_name_H-M   'P 1'
#
loop_
_entity.id
_entity.type
_entity.pdbx_description
1 polymer ?
#
loop_
_entity_poly.entity_id
_entity_poly.type
_entity_poly.pdbx_seq_one_letter_code
_entity_poly.pdbx_strand_id
1 'polypeptide(L)'
;MTMDRFSQSSSDSPNRDTKVLSIECLKGSSKADEWTGDMLQTGDIVEELRIGDSPNALIRFKSPFKNGKTAVNKILQDSYKKKETSILVRVRRGPNDFAELQACIVPNDSSGKKQYVLRSITDPNYVVGFLDRTESECFQLQASRNTRMVNALTRTRLQDGYVSYPWERKMQELLPVPTSSNFLSILLLPKVSDRIAFRYNDVEDTLARANTWLNAAQASGVPIVFMNVQTESLLTKISGETASSTVNAGSLSDLSNLANVSLYGFEDYHGVDIGVVRAVRLWYAPIGGEFTVEIKLKEDDTKLGFGISRTEEGFIFISTVTDEGQENVPATRSGLSNLYKAATDTSRLLVVSRISNQRVLPWMVSSTGAIRCYDTVSLSQKLSLHRHTKVPILLHVFLWDGALASSSVASTRLSNMSTSVLRRPNENQISDAGGGVSGNGSLSMQLGRDTVGDLSFRFSNFSTFNNCV
;
A
#
# COMPACT_ATOMS: atom_id res chain seq x y z
N MET A 1 -1.27 -11.40 -23.47
CA MET A 1 0.16 -11.18 -23.77
C MET A 1 0.94 -11.64 -22.55
N THR A 2 1.44 -12.86 -22.62
CA THR A 2 2.08 -13.58 -21.53
C THR A 2 3.59 -13.42 -21.73
N MET A 3 4.23 -12.65 -20.85
CA MET A 3 5.65 -12.32 -20.92
C MET A 3 6.54 -13.53 -20.60
N ASP A 4 7.69 -13.50 -21.26
CA ASP A 4 8.71 -14.53 -21.36
C ASP A 4 9.27 -15.03 -20.03
N ARG A 5 9.44 -16.35 -20.01
CA ARG A 5 10.09 -17.12 -18.95
C ARG A 5 11.60 -16.97 -19.14
N PHE A 6 12.20 -16.06 -18.39
CA PHE A 6 13.64 -15.89 -18.30
C PHE A 6 14.34 -17.21 -17.97
N SER A 7 15.19 -17.61 -18.91
CA SER A 7 16.24 -18.61 -18.82
C SER A 7 17.23 -18.24 -17.72
N GLN A 8 17.19 -18.94 -16.59
CA GLN A 8 18.28 -18.95 -15.62
C GLN A 8 19.34 -19.96 -16.08
N SER A 9 20.34 -19.45 -16.80
CA SER A 9 21.65 -20.07 -16.90
C SER A 9 22.45 -19.74 -15.63
N SER A 10 22.45 -20.61 -14.63
CA SER A 10 23.40 -20.51 -13.52
C SER A 10 24.60 -21.40 -13.80
N SER A 11 25.65 -20.73 -14.27
CA SER A 11 27.08 -21.04 -14.18
C SER A 11 27.46 -22.23 -13.28
N ASP A 12 28.11 -23.21 -13.90
CA ASP A 12 29.04 -24.14 -13.26
C ASP A 12 30.09 -23.40 -12.41
N SER A 13 30.19 -23.77 -11.14
CA SER A 13 31.44 -23.66 -10.37
C SER A 13 31.58 -24.84 -9.40
N PRO A 14 32.80 -25.34 -9.16
CA PRO A 14 33.04 -26.74 -8.83
C PRO A 14 33.27 -26.93 -7.33
N ASN A 15 32.22 -26.98 -6.52
CA ASN A 15 32.32 -27.70 -5.25
C ASN A 15 31.99 -29.15 -5.51
N ARG A 16 33.00 -29.93 -5.91
CA ARG A 16 32.95 -31.38 -5.72
C ARG A 16 32.78 -31.59 -4.22
N ASP A 17 31.55 -31.87 -3.79
CA ASP A 17 31.24 -32.27 -2.42
C ASP A 17 32.17 -33.42 -2.03
N THR A 18 33.26 -33.07 -1.34
CA THR A 18 34.29 -34.03 -0.99
C THR A 18 33.70 -34.91 0.09
N LYS A 19 33.33 -36.13 -0.31
CA LYS A 19 32.71 -37.07 0.60
C LYS A 19 33.71 -37.50 1.66
N VAL A 20 33.29 -37.39 2.92
CA VAL A 20 34.00 -37.90 4.08
C VAL A 20 33.37 -39.22 4.51
N LEU A 21 34.18 -40.05 5.18
CA LEU A 21 33.67 -41.26 5.80
C LEU A 21 33.03 -40.87 7.13
N SER A 22 31.76 -41.23 7.30
CA SER A 22 30.98 -40.91 8.51
C SER A 22 30.48 -42.18 9.20
N ILE A 23 30.22 -42.08 10.50
CA ILE A 23 29.59 -43.15 11.27
C ILE A 23 28.09 -43.24 10.95
N GLU A 24 27.60 -44.47 10.90
CA GLU A 24 26.20 -44.81 10.79
C GLU A 24 25.85 -45.80 11.92
N CYS A 25 25.06 -45.38 12.90
CA CYS A 25 24.61 -46.27 13.97
C CYS A 25 23.54 -47.23 13.43
N LEU A 26 23.82 -48.54 13.48
CA LEU A 26 22.93 -49.60 12.96
C LEU A 26 22.06 -50.21 14.07
N LYS A 27 22.60 -50.30 15.29
CA LYS A 27 21.86 -50.68 16.50
C LYS A 27 22.27 -49.76 17.64
N GLY A 28 21.28 -49.10 18.26
CA GLY A 28 21.50 -48.15 19.35
C GLY A 28 21.85 -48.83 20.68
N SER A 29 22.48 -48.06 21.58
CA SER A 29 22.73 -48.50 22.95
C SER A 29 21.49 -48.33 23.82
N SER A 30 21.39 -49.12 24.89
CA SER A 30 20.34 -48.98 25.92
C SER A 30 20.49 -47.70 26.78
N LYS A 31 21.60 -46.96 26.62
CA LYS A 31 21.91 -45.71 27.34
C LYS A 31 21.73 -44.44 26.48
N ALA A 32 21.00 -44.53 25.37
CA ALA A 32 21.00 -43.55 24.28
C ALA A 32 20.22 -42.24 24.56
N ASP A 33 20.46 -41.60 25.70
CA ASP A 33 20.08 -40.20 25.88
C ASP A 33 21.34 -39.33 25.80
N GLU A 34 21.36 -38.49 24.75
CA GLU A 34 22.31 -37.39 24.53
C GLU A 34 23.75 -37.74 24.08
N TRP A 35 24.44 -36.72 23.57
CA TRP A 35 25.80 -36.80 23.03
C TRP A 35 26.81 -37.09 24.14
N THR A 36 26.94 -38.36 24.52
CA THR A 36 27.98 -38.79 25.46
C THR A 36 29.33 -38.90 24.75
N GLY A 37 30.42 -38.56 25.45
CA GLY A 37 31.78 -38.54 24.89
C GLY A 37 32.39 -39.92 24.61
N ASP A 38 31.73 -40.99 25.06
CA ASP A 38 32.24 -42.37 25.07
C ASP A 38 31.64 -43.29 23.99
N MET A 39 30.67 -42.80 23.21
CA MET A 39 30.03 -43.56 22.14
C MET A 39 30.08 -42.79 20.83
N LEU A 40 30.19 -43.46 19.69
CA LEU A 40 30.07 -42.77 18.38
C LEU A 40 28.60 -42.43 18.10
N GLN A 41 28.34 -41.52 17.16
CA GLN A 41 26.99 -41.17 16.74
C GLN A 41 26.90 -41.03 15.22
N THR A 42 25.68 -41.21 14.70
CA THR A 42 25.44 -41.03 13.26
C THR A 42 25.78 -39.59 12.86
N GLY A 43 26.67 -39.43 11.89
CA GLY A 43 27.19 -38.12 11.47
C GLY A 43 28.56 -37.77 12.05
N ASP A 44 29.13 -38.57 12.97
CA ASP A 44 30.53 -38.43 13.37
C ASP A 44 31.47 -38.68 12.18
N ILE A 45 32.46 -37.81 11.96
CA ILE A 45 33.40 -37.90 10.83
C ILE A 45 34.59 -38.76 11.23
N VAL A 46 34.91 -39.80 10.47
CA VAL A 46 36.00 -40.74 10.79
C VAL A 46 37.34 -40.13 10.39
N GLU A 47 38.26 -40.02 11.34
CA GLU A 47 39.60 -39.46 11.13
C GLU A 47 40.70 -40.53 11.12
N GLU A 48 40.56 -41.56 11.95
CA GLU A 48 41.57 -42.62 12.05
C GLU A 48 40.94 -43.97 12.41
N LEU A 49 41.44 -45.04 11.77
CA LEU A 49 41.18 -46.44 12.13
C LEU A 49 42.51 -47.08 12.54
N ARG A 50 42.55 -47.73 13.70
CA ARG A 50 43.73 -48.46 14.18
C ARG A 50 43.33 -49.92 14.42
N ILE A 51 43.90 -50.87 13.69
CA ILE A 51 43.55 -52.29 13.77
C ILE A 51 44.72 -53.07 14.38
N GLY A 52 44.44 -53.93 15.37
CA GLY A 52 45.41 -54.80 16.05
C GLY A 52 45.37 -54.71 17.57
N ASP A 53 45.84 -55.77 18.25
CA ASP A 53 45.75 -55.93 19.72
C ASP A 53 46.99 -55.45 20.50
N SER A 54 48.06 -55.03 19.83
CA SER A 54 49.28 -54.55 20.48
C SER A 54 49.86 -53.30 19.80
N PRO A 55 50.54 -52.40 20.53
CA PRO A 55 51.12 -51.17 19.97
C PRO A 55 52.08 -51.41 18.80
N ASN A 56 52.76 -52.56 18.78
CA ASN A 56 53.74 -52.95 17.77
C ASN A 56 53.12 -53.65 16.53
N ALA A 57 51.84 -54.06 16.61
CA ALA A 57 51.11 -54.69 15.51
C ALA A 57 49.96 -53.80 14.97
N LEU A 58 49.94 -52.52 15.35
CA LEU A 58 48.84 -51.61 15.07
C LEU A 58 48.95 -51.00 13.67
N ILE A 59 48.10 -51.44 12.74
CA ILE A 59 48.00 -50.82 11.41
C ILE A 59 47.10 -49.59 11.50
N ARG A 60 47.61 -48.42 11.10
CA ARG A 60 46.87 -47.14 11.12
C ARG A 60 46.43 -46.72 9.73
N PHE A 61 45.16 -46.39 9.60
CA PHE A 61 44.57 -45.79 8.42
C PHE A 61 44.01 -44.42 8.79
N LYS A 62 44.42 -43.37 8.08
CA LYS A 62 43.97 -42.00 8.33
C LYS A 62 43.09 -41.49 7.20
N SER A 63 42.17 -40.58 7.53
CA SER A 63 41.46 -39.75 6.57
C SER A 63 42.47 -38.96 5.71
N PRO A 64 42.16 -38.66 4.43
CA PRO A 64 40.98 -39.08 3.68
C PRO A 64 41.07 -40.54 3.18
N PHE A 65 39.97 -41.29 3.33
CA PHE A 65 39.88 -42.68 2.87
C PHE A 65 39.58 -42.72 1.36
N LYS A 66 40.59 -43.02 0.54
CA LYS A 66 40.42 -43.19 -0.91
C LYS A 66 39.36 -44.27 -1.20
N ASN A 67 38.34 -43.94 -2.01
CA ASN A 67 37.18 -44.80 -2.30
C ASN A 67 36.25 -45.08 -1.09
N GLY A 68 36.32 -44.24 -0.05
CA GLY A 68 35.31 -44.14 1.01
C GLY A 68 34.99 -45.47 1.71
N LYS A 69 33.70 -45.68 1.98
CA LYS A 69 33.14 -46.90 2.61
C LYS A 69 33.61 -48.17 1.94
N THR A 70 33.77 -48.18 0.61
CA THR A 70 34.11 -49.37 -0.15
C THR A 70 35.54 -49.84 0.16
N ALA A 71 36.49 -48.91 0.27
CA ALA A 71 37.87 -49.24 0.64
C ALA A 71 37.97 -49.67 2.11
N VAL A 72 37.26 -48.98 3.00
CA VAL A 72 37.24 -49.36 4.42
C VAL A 72 36.64 -50.75 4.60
N ASN A 73 35.55 -51.09 3.89
CA ASN A 73 35.00 -52.43 3.96
C ASN A 73 36.00 -53.53 3.51
N LYS A 74 36.88 -53.24 2.54
CA LYS A 74 37.96 -54.16 2.15
C LYS A 74 39.02 -54.30 3.24
N ILE A 75 39.42 -53.19 3.87
CA ILE A 75 40.36 -53.20 5.01
C ILE A 75 39.80 -54.08 6.14
N LEU A 76 38.54 -53.87 6.52
CA LEU A 76 37.87 -54.65 7.56
C LEU A 76 37.78 -56.14 7.17
N GLN A 77 37.47 -56.43 5.91
CA GLN A 77 37.42 -57.81 5.40
C GLN A 77 38.77 -58.52 5.52
N ASP A 78 39.85 -57.86 5.13
CA ASP A 78 41.19 -58.46 5.14
C ASP A 78 41.70 -58.68 6.56
N SER A 79 41.46 -57.73 7.46
CA SER A 79 41.76 -57.86 8.89
C SER A 79 40.96 -58.99 9.54
N TYR A 80 39.66 -59.09 9.24
CA TYR A 80 38.83 -60.19 9.73
C TYR A 80 39.32 -61.57 9.26
N LYS A 81 39.72 -61.71 7.98
CA LYS A 81 40.31 -62.95 7.45
C LYS A 81 41.62 -63.33 8.14
N LYS A 82 42.43 -62.34 8.54
CA LYS A 82 43.67 -62.52 9.30
C LYS A 82 43.45 -62.76 10.79
N LYS A 83 42.20 -62.77 11.26
CA LYS A 83 41.80 -62.87 12.67
C LYS A 83 42.22 -61.66 13.54
N GLU A 84 42.61 -60.55 12.91
CA GLU A 84 42.86 -59.27 13.58
C GLU A 84 41.55 -58.47 13.64
N THR A 85 40.77 -58.67 14.68
CA THR A 85 39.40 -58.10 14.75
C THR A 85 39.28 -56.89 15.67
N SER A 86 40.27 -56.62 16.53
CA SER A 86 40.29 -55.46 17.41
C SER A 86 40.59 -54.18 16.64
N ILE A 87 39.75 -53.16 16.82
CA ILE A 87 39.85 -51.88 16.13
C ILE A 87 39.51 -50.72 17.06
N LEU A 88 40.29 -49.65 16.97
CA LEU A 88 40.01 -48.36 17.57
C LEU A 88 39.66 -47.37 16.46
N VAL A 89 38.51 -46.71 16.59
CA VAL A 89 38.04 -45.70 15.64
C VAL A 89 38.05 -44.35 16.31
N ARG A 90 38.81 -43.40 15.74
CA ARG A 90 38.79 -42.00 16.15
C ARG A 90 37.91 -41.20 15.19
N VAL A 91 36.98 -40.44 15.74
CA VAL A 91 36.06 -39.59 14.99
C VAL A 91 36.15 -38.13 15.45
N ARG A 92 35.64 -37.23 14.62
CA ARG A 92 35.53 -35.80 14.86
C ARG A 92 34.06 -35.35 14.89
N ARG A 93 33.75 -34.54 15.91
CA ARG A 93 32.52 -33.78 16.14
C ARG A 93 32.84 -32.30 16.03
N GLY A 94 32.17 -31.58 15.13
CA GLY A 94 32.49 -30.19 14.86
C GLY A 94 33.96 -29.98 14.43
N PRO A 95 34.57 -28.84 14.75
CA PRO A 95 35.94 -28.53 14.32
C PRO A 95 37.02 -29.18 15.20
N ASN A 96 36.82 -29.27 16.52
CA ASN A 96 37.90 -29.60 17.48
C ASN A 96 37.53 -30.67 18.52
N ASP A 97 36.36 -31.29 18.45
CA ASP A 97 35.95 -32.33 19.39
C ASP A 97 36.19 -33.73 18.77
N PHE A 98 36.79 -34.64 19.54
CA PHE A 98 37.15 -35.98 19.08
C PHE A 98 36.68 -37.04 20.07
N ALA A 99 36.11 -38.13 19.54
CA ALA A 99 35.74 -39.30 20.32
C ALA A 99 36.46 -40.53 19.77
N GLU A 100 36.72 -41.51 20.64
CA GLU A 100 37.31 -42.80 20.26
C GLU A 100 36.38 -43.94 20.68
N LEU A 101 36.26 -44.96 19.83
CA LEU A 101 35.52 -46.19 20.14
C LEU A 101 36.43 -47.40 19.93
N GLN A 102 36.53 -48.21 20.97
CA GLN A 102 37.13 -49.54 20.89
C GLN A 102 36.06 -50.57 20.53
N ALA A 103 36.28 -51.29 19.43
CA ALA A 103 35.30 -52.20 18.85
C ALA A 103 35.96 -53.46 18.28
N CYS A 104 35.13 -54.44 17.93
CA CYS A 104 35.52 -55.61 17.18
C CYS A 104 34.86 -55.60 15.80
N ILE A 105 35.62 -56.00 14.79
CA ILE A 105 35.16 -56.18 13.41
C ILE A 105 34.31 -57.45 13.34
N VAL A 106 33.05 -57.32 12.92
CA VAL A 106 32.11 -58.45 12.78
C VAL A 106 31.45 -58.45 11.40
N PRO A 107 31.19 -59.63 10.82
CA PRO A 107 30.43 -59.73 9.58
C PRO A 107 28.97 -59.32 9.82
N ASN A 108 28.37 -58.65 8.85
CA ASN A 108 26.96 -58.28 8.82
C ASN A 108 26.30 -58.87 7.57
N ASP A 109 25.47 -59.90 7.78
CA ASP A 109 24.84 -60.66 6.70
C ASP A 109 23.48 -60.09 6.26
N SER A 110 23.09 -58.92 6.78
CA SER A 110 21.74 -58.36 6.64
C SER A 110 21.34 -57.84 5.25
N SER A 111 22.22 -57.93 4.23
CA SER A 111 21.97 -57.29 2.92
C SER A 111 22.41 -58.10 1.68
N GLY A 112 22.71 -59.40 1.82
CA GLY A 112 23.14 -60.26 0.70
C GLY A 112 24.54 -59.95 0.14
N LYS A 113 25.18 -58.85 0.58
CA LYS A 113 26.59 -58.52 0.33
C LYS A 113 27.36 -58.64 1.65
N LYS A 114 28.53 -59.28 1.63
CA LYS A 114 29.42 -59.38 2.81
C LYS A 114 29.92 -57.99 3.21
N GLN A 115 29.29 -57.39 4.21
CA GLN A 115 29.70 -56.13 4.82
C GLN A 115 30.26 -56.39 6.21
N TYR A 116 31.22 -55.58 6.63
CA TYR A 116 31.78 -55.62 7.97
C TYR A 116 31.36 -54.39 8.74
N VAL A 117 30.93 -54.61 9.97
CA VAL A 117 30.48 -53.57 10.90
C VAL A 117 31.29 -53.67 12.18
N LEU A 118 31.22 -52.63 13.00
CA LEU A 118 31.94 -52.56 14.26
C LEU A 118 30.96 -52.76 15.40
N ARG A 119 31.28 -53.69 16.29
CA ARG A 119 30.54 -53.93 17.53
C ARG A 119 31.38 -53.41 18.70
N SER A 120 30.81 -52.56 19.54
CA SER A 120 31.53 -52.04 20.70
C SER A 120 31.96 -53.17 21.65
N ILE A 121 33.14 -53.02 22.26
CA ILE A 121 33.61 -53.92 23.32
C ILE A 121 32.88 -53.67 24.64
N THR A 122 32.49 -52.41 24.89
CA THR A 122 31.81 -52.01 26.13
C THR A 122 30.30 -52.23 26.09
N ASP A 123 29.71 -52.29 24.89
CA ASP A 123 28.29 -52.59 24.68
C ASP A 123 28.11 -53.48 23.42
N PRO A 124 27.97 -54.81 23.58
CA PRO A 124 27.80 -55.73 22.45
C PRO A 124 26.54 -55.49 21.62
N ASN A 125 25.54 -54.77 22.14
CA ASN A 125 24.33 -54.42 21.40
C ASN A 125 24.52 -53.19 20.51
N TYR A 126 25.54 -52.38 20.81
CA TYR A 126 25.87 -51.19 20.05
C TYR A 126 26.72 -51.55 18.82
N VAL A 127 26.13 -51.34 17.64
CA VAL A 127 26.73 -51.69 16.35
C VAL A 127 26.73 -50.49 15.43
N VAL A 128 27.89 -50.18 14.86
CA VAL A 128 28.09 -49.07 13.94
C VAL A 128 28.69 -49.53 12.61
N GLY A 129 28.31 -48.84 11.55
CA GLY A 129 28.87 -48.99 10.21
C GLY A 129 29.45 -47.66 9.73
N PHE A 130 29.89 -47.67 8.48
CA PHE A 130 30.44 -46.51 7.78
C PHE A 130 29.56 -46.11 6.60
N LEU A 131 29.45 -44.81 6.34
CA LEU A 131 28.72 -44.24 5.20
C LEU A 131 29.46 -43.03 4.62
N ASP A 132 29.49 -42.90 3.30
CA ASP A 132 30.04 -41.73 2.62
C ASP A 132 29.02 -40.59 2.62
N ARG A 133 29.32 -39.48 3.32
CA ARG A 133 28.49 -38.27 3.44
C ARG A 133 29.30 -37.03 3.10
N THR A 134 28.65 -35.90 2.84
CA THR A 134 29.35 -34.61 2.79
C THR A 134 29.66 -34.12 4.20
N GLU A 135 30.68 -33.27 4.36
CA GLU A 135 30.99 -32.69 5.67
C GLU A 135 29.82 -31.82 6.20
N SER A 136 29.09 -31.14 5.32
CA SER A 136 27.90 -30.36 5.67
C SER A 136 26.74 -31.22 6.17
N GLU A 137 26.52 -32.41 5.58
CA GLU A 137 25.55 -33.39 6.07
C GLU A 137 25.94 -33.92 7.46
N CYS A 138 27.23 -34.19 7.68
CA CYS A 138 27.74 -34.64 8.97
C CYS A 138 27.47 -33.60 10.06
N PHE A 139 27.76 -32.31 9.81
CA PHE A 139 27.47 -31.24 10.77
C PHE A 139 25.97 -31.03 11.03
N GLN A 140 25.10 -31.25 10.03
CA GLN A 140 23.65 -31.21 10.25
C GLN A 140 23.16 -32.34 11.15
N LEU A 141 23.73 -33.54 11.01
CA LEU A 141 23.44 -34.69 11.86
C LEU A 141 24.00 -34.51 13.29
N GLN A 142 25.15 -33.83 13.41
CA GLN A 142 25.76 -33.47 14.68
C GLN A 142 25.02 -32.37 15.47
N ALA A 143 24.09 -31.65 14.83
CA ALA A 143 23.35 -30.57 15.48
C ALA A 143 22.38 -31.10 16.53
N SER A 144 22.31 -30.45 17.71
CA SER A 144 21.35 -30.79 18.77
C SER A 144 19.89 -30.70 18.28
N ARG A 145 18.94 -31.36 18.97
CA ARG A 145 17.50 -31.25 18.67
C ARG A 145 17.03 -29.78 18.64
N ASN A 146 17.54 -28.96 19.57
CA ASN A 146 17.22 -27.53 19.63
C ASN A 146 17.72 -26.79 18.37
N THR A 147 18.98 -27.03 17.98
CA THR A 147 19.58 -26.46 16.76
C THR A 147 18.80 -26.84 15.51
N ARG A 148 18.29 -28.07 15.41
CA ARG A 148 17.45 -28.50 14.28
C ARG A 148 16.09 -27.81 14.24
N MET A 149 15.44 -27.61 15.39
CA MET A 149 14.16 -26.87 15.46
C MET A 149 14.33 -25.38 15.12
N VAL A 150 15.39 -24.74 15.63
CA VAL A 150 15.73 -23.35 15.27
C VAL A 150 16.02 -23.22 13.77
N ASN A 151 16.78 -24.16 13.20
CA ASN A 151 17.03 -24.17 11.76
C ASN A 151 15.77 -24.40 10.93
N ALA A 152 14.85 -25.26 11.38
CA ALA A 152 13.56 -25.47 10.73
C ALA A 152 12.72 -24.20 10.79
N LEU A 153 12.62 -23.56 11.97
CA LEU A 153 11.92 -22.29 12.15
C LEU A 153 12.46 -21.20 11.22
N THR A 154 13.78 -21.04 11.14
CA THR A 154 14.43 -20.05 10.25
C THR A 154 14.19 -20.35 8.76
N ARG A 155 14.02 -21.62 8.39
CA ARG A 155 13.78 -22.03 7.00
C ARG A 155 12.31 -22.00 6.61
N THR A 156 11.39 -22.12 7.57
CA THR A 156 9.95 -22.10 7.32
C THR A 156 9.52 -20.70 6.92
N ARG A 157 9.07 -20.55 5.67
CA ARG A 157 8.43 -19.34 5.18
C ARG A 157 6.93 -19.43 5.38
N LEU A 158 6.34 -18.38 5.93
CA LEU A 158 4.89 -18.19 5.88
C LEU A 158 4.47 -18.10 4.41
N GLN A 159 3.36 -18.76 4.09
CA GLN A 159 2.78 -18.74 2.76
C GLN A 159 1.64 -17.72 2.72
N ASP A 160 1.42 -17.12 1.55
CA ASP A 160 0.28 -16.24 1.34
C ASP A 160 -1.03 -17.05 1.30
N GLY A 161 -2.10 -16.46 1.81
CA GLY A 161 -3.46 -16.99 1.73
C GLY A 161 -4.41 -15.92 1.20
N TYR A 162 -5.44 -16.32 0.46
CA TYR A 162 -6.48 -15.43 -0.04
C TYR A 162 -7.87 -15.91 0.36
N VAL A 163 -8.76 -14.96 0.64
CA VAL A 163 -10.17 -15.19 0.97
C VAL A 163 -11.03 -14.50 -0.09
N SER A 164 -12.01 -15.23 -0.63
CA SER A 164 -12.99 -14.64 -1.54
C SER A 164 -13.88 -13.64 -0.79
N TYR A 165 -13.95 -12.40 -1.27
CA TYR A 165 -14.78 -11.35 -0.69
C TYR A 165 -15.78 -10.84 -1.74
N PRO A 166 -17.10 -10.84 -1.45
CA PRO A 166 -18.13 -10.49 -2.44
C PRO A 166 -18.28 -8.97 -2.58
N TRP A 167 -17.28 -8.32 -3.18
CA TRP A 167 -17.18 -6.87 -3.32
C TRP A 167 -18.46 -6.23 -3.89
N GLU A 168 -19.01 -6.77 -4.98
CA GLU A 168 -20.16 -6.20 -5.69
C GLU A 168 -21.41 -6.18 -4.82
N ARG A 169 -21.69 -7.30 -4.14
CA ARG A 169 -22.81 -7.41 -3.20
C ARG A 169 -22.65 -6.41 -2.05
N LYS A 170 -21.43 -6.30 -1.48
CA LYS A 170 -21.15 -5.37 -0.39
C LYS A 170 -21.26 -3.92 -0.81
N MET A 171 -20.85 -3.57 -2.02
CA MET A 171 -21.03 -2.22 -2.57
C MET A 171 -22.50 -1.87 -2.81
N GLN A 172 -23.35 -2.83 -3.17
CA GLN A 172 -24.79 -2.60 -3.33
C GLN A 172 -25.51 -2.48 -1.99
N GLU A 173 -25.11 -3.26 -0.99
CA GLU A 173 -25.77 -3.32 0.32
C GLU A 173 -25.33 -2.21 1.30
N LEU A 174 -24.06 -1.77 1.23
CA LEU A 174 -23.45 -0.94 2.28
C LEU A 174 -23.17 0.51 1.88
N LEU A 175 -23.14 0.84 0.58
CA LEU A 175 -22.89 2.21 0.14
C LEU A 175 -24.19 3.03 0.16
N PRO A 176 -24.18 4.29 0.66
CA PRO A 176 -25.35 5.16 0.63
C PRO A 176 -25.89 5.39 -0.79
N VAL A 177 -24.97 5.50 -1.76
CA VAL A 177 -25.29 5.50 -3.17
C VAL A 177 -24.76 4.20 -3.76
N PRO A 178 -25.63 3.31 -4.29
CA PRO A 178 -25.20 2.04 -4.86
C PRO A 178 -24.08 2.24 -5.87
N THR A 179 -23.06 1.37 -5.78
CA THR A 179 -21.89 1.33 -6.66
C THR A 179 -21.08 2.63 -6.74
N SER A 180 -21.26 3.56 -5.81
CA SER A 180 -20.64 4.88 -5.84
C SER A 180 -19.92 5.23 -4.54
N SER A 181 -18.66 5.66 -4.68
CA SER A 181 -17.86 6.18 -3.58
C SER A 181 -18.28 7.60 -3.19
N ASN A 182 -18.24 7.89 -1.89
CA ASN A 182 -18.36 9.23 -1.29
C ASN A 182 -17.03 9.99 -1.22
N PHE A 183 -15.91 9.33 -1.57
CA PHE A 183 -14.61 9.98 -1.71
C PHE A 183 -14.58 10.75 -3.02
N LEU A 184 -14.41 12.05 -2.91
CA LEU A 184 -14.39 13.01 -4.01
C LEU A 184 -13.00 13.62 -4.12
N SER A 185 -12.65 14.11 -5.30
CA SER A 185 -11.36 14.75 -5.47
C SER A 185 -11.35 15.80 -6.57
N ILE A 186 -10.42 16.74 -6.42
CA ILE A 186 -10.09 17.75 -7.42
C ILE A 186 -8.58 17.72 -7.66
N LEU A 187 -8.17 17.82 -8.92
CA LEU A 187 -6.75 17.89 -9.31
C LEU A 187 -6.31 19.33 -9.46
N LEU A 188 -5.24 19.74 -8.81
CA LEU A 188 -4.64 21.05 -9.01
C LEU A 188 -3.34 20.91 -9.77
N LEU A 189 -3.30 21.50 -10.96
CA LEU A 189 -2.06 21.60 -11.73
C LEU A 189 -1.22 22.78 -11.21
N PRO A 190 0.11 22.67 -11.21
CA PRO A 190 0.99 23.77 -10.81
C PRO A 190 0.72 25.03 -11.60
N LYS A 191 0.76 26.18 -10.92
CA LYS A 191 0.49 27.47 -11.55
C LYS A 191 1.66 27.85 -12.45
N VAL A 192 1.38 28.34 -13.65
CA VAL A 192 2.43 28.90 -14.52
C VAL A 192 2.78 30.30 -13.98
N SER A 193 4.04 30.48 -13.60
CA SER A 193 4.59 31.72 -13.05
C SER A 193 5.04 32.69 -14.14
N ASP A 194 5.54 32.16 -15.25
CA ASP A 194 5.90 32.91 -16.45
C ASP A 194 5.44 32.14 -17.70
N ARG A 195 4.61 32.78 -18.53
CA ARG A 195 4.08 32.19 -19.77
C ARG A 195 5.13 32.09 -20.88
N ILE A 196 6.21 32.87 -20.78
CA ILE A 196 7.27 32.92 -21.79
C ILE A 196 8.29 31.81 -21.50
N ALA A 197 8.71 31.68 -20.24
CA ALA A 197 9.69 30.66 -19.83
C ALA A 197 9.06 29.31 -19.37
N PHE A 198 7.73 29.15 -19.45
CA PHE A 198 6.99 27.97 -18.97
C PHE A 198 7.41 27.51 -17.57
N ARG A 199 7.72 28.46 -16.69
CA ARG A 199 8.10 28.16 -15.31
C ARG A 199 6.83 27.90 -14.50
N TYR A 200 6.88 26.88 -13.67
CA TYR A 200 5.82 26.57 -12.73
C TYR A 200 6.22 27.08 -11.35
N ASN A 201 5.24 27.56 -10.58
CA ASN A 201 5.40 27.71 -9.14
C ASN A 201 5.70 26.35 -8.51
N ASP A 202 6.30 26.34 -7.33
CA ASP A 202 6.64 25.14 -6.59
C ASP A 202 5.41 24.34 -6.12
N VAL A 203 5.67 23.17 -5.54
CA VAL A 203 4.63 22.26 -5.05
C VAL A 203 3.89 22.90 -3.87
N GLU A 204 4.57 23.72 -3.06
CA GLU A 204 3.96 24.42 -1.92
C GLU A 204 2.91 25.43 -2.36
N ASP A 205 3.15 26.21 -3.42
CA ASP A 205 2.12 27.07 -4.02
C ASP A 205 0.89 26.27 -4.47
N THR A 206 1.12 25.08 -5.05
CA THR A 206 0.04 24.21 -5.52
C THR A 206 -0.77 23.66 -4.34
N LEU A 207 -0.11 23.30 -3.23
CA LEU A 207 -0.74 22.91 -1.96
C LEU A 207 -1.51 24.09 -1.34
N ALA A 208 -0.94 25.28 -1.31
CA ALA A 208 -1.58 26.49 -0.80
C ALA A 208 -2.85 26.82 -1.59
N ARG A 209 -2.83 26.67 -2.92
CA ARG A 209 -4.02 26.79 -3.78
C ARG A 209 -5.09 25.75 -3.47
N ALA A 210 -4.68 24.51 -3.19
CA ALA A 210 -5.60 23.44 -2.79
C ALA A 210 -6.29 23.77 -1.46
N ASN A 211 -5.51 24.20 -0.47
CA ASN A 211 -6.01 24.62 0.83
C ASN A 211 -6.95 25.83 0.71
N THR A 212 -6.57 26.82 -0.11
CA THR A 212 -7.39 28.02 -0.35
C THR A 212 -8.74 27.67 -0.98
N TRP A 213 -8.76 26.82 -2.01
CA TRP A 213 -10.00 26.38 -2.65
C TRP A 213 -10.93 25.65 -1.66
N LEU A 214 -10.38 24.78 -0.81
CA LEU A 214 -11.15 24.08 0.22
C LEU A 214 -11.77 25.06 1.24
N ASN A 215 -10.95 25.97 1.77
CA ASN A 215 -11.38 26.93 2.77
C ASN A 215 -12.43 27.90 2.20
N ALA A 216 -12.25 28.34 0.95
CA ALA A 216 -13.22 29.18 0.25
C ALA A 216 -14.55 28.44 0.04
N ALA A 217 -14.52 27.18 -0.38
CA ALA A 217 -15.73 26.37 -0.54
C ALA A 217 -16.49 26.21 0.79
N GLN A 218 -15.77 25.96 1.88
CA GLN A 218 -16.38 25.87 3.20
C GLN A 218 -16.98 27.21 3.65
N ALA A 219 -16.27 28.31 3.42
CA ALA A 219 -16.74 29.66 3.73
C ALA A 219 -17.97 30.07 2.90
N SER A 220 -18.10 29.58 1.66
CA SER A 220 -19.29 29.79 0.82
C SER A 220 -20.47 28.88 1.19
N GLY A 221 -20.32 28.04 2.22
CA GLY A 221 -21.39 27.20 2.76
C GLY A 221 -21.49 25.80 2.13
N VAL A 222 -20.47 25.36 1.37
CA VAL A 222 -20.37 23.99 0.84
C VAL A 222 -20.05 23.02 1.99
N PRO A 223 -20.89 22.01 2.25
CA PRO A 223 -20.70 21.10 3.38
C PRO A 223 -19.69 19.98 3.04
N ILE A 224 -18.41 20.31 2.91
CA ILE A 224 -17.31 19.34 2.66
C ILE A 224 -16.22 19.40 3.72
N VAL A 225 -15.49 18.30 3.90
CA VAL A 225 -14.34 18.17 4.80
C VAL A 225 -13.11 17.64 4.06
N PHE A 226 -11.94 18.08 4.52
CA PHE A 226 -10.65 17.54 4.12
C PHE A 226 -10.56 16.05 4.46
N MET A 227 -10.09 15.24 3.51
CA MET A 227 -9.80 13.82 3.75
C MET A 227 -8.33 13.51 3.61
N ASN A 228 -7.72 13.93 2.50
CA ASN A 228 -6.32 13.69 2.22
C ASN A 228 -5.81 14.66 1.16
N VAL A 229 -4.49 14.85 1.09
CA VAL A 229 -3.82 15.51 -0.01
C VAL A 229 -2.67 14.62 -0.49
N GLN A 230 -2.54 14.49 -1.81
CA GLN A 230 -1.53 13.65 -2.42
C GLN A 230 -0.91 14.36 -3.62
N THR A 231 0.41 14.30 -3.76
CA THR A 231 1.08 14.70 -4.99
C THR A 231 0.95 13.60 -6.05
N GLU A 232 0.50 13.98 -7.25
CA GLU A 232 0.36 13.10 -8.42
C GLU A 232 1.38 13.49 -9.48
N SER A 233 2.15 12.52 -9.97
CA SER A 233 3.10 12.71 -11.08
C SER A 233 2.39 12.51 -12.41
N LEU A 234 2.35 13.54 -13.25
CA LEU A 234 1.78 13.51 -14.59
C LEU A 234 2.89 13.62 -15.62
N LEU A 235 2.92 12.70 -16.57
CA LEU A 235 3.87 12.75 -17.68
C LEU A 235 3.38 13.77 -18.71
N THR A 236 4.28 14.63 -19.15
CA THR A 236 4.03 15.59 -20.22
C THR A 236 5.23 15.62 -21.16
N LYS A 237 4.99 15.85 -22.45
CA LYS A 237 6.08 16.14 -23.37
C LYS A 237 6.60 17.55 -23.06
N ILE A 238 7.91 17.69 -22.88
CA ILE A 238 8.58 19.00 -22.76
C ILE A 238 9.47 19.20 -24.00
N SER A 239 9.75 20.46 -24.35
CA SER A 239 10.57 20.79 -25.52
C SER A 239 11.15 22.20 -25.34
N GLY A 240 12.23 22.51 -26.06
CA GLY A 240 12.83 23.85 -26.04
C GLY A 240 13.42 24.23 -24.68
N GLU A 241 13.22 25.48 -24.26
CA GLU A 241 13.81 26.03 -23.02
C GLU A 241 13.38 25.28 -21.75
N THR A 242 12.18 24.71 -21.72
CA THR A 242 11.69 23.89 -20.59
C THR A 242 12.48 22.58 -20.45
N ALA A 243 12.85 21.95 -21.57
CA ALA A 243 13.70 20.77 -21.55
C ALA A 243 15.14 21.14 -21.12
N SER A 244 15.71 22.19 -21.73
CA SER A 244 17.07 22.63 -21.43
C SER A 244 17.28 23.00 -19.95
N SER A 245 16.25 23.53 -19.28
CA SER A 245 16.30 23.92 -17.87
C SER A 245 16.00 22.80 -16.87
N THR A 246 15.32 21.73 -17.28
CA THR A 246 14.85 20.68 -16.35
C THR A 246 15.49 19.30 -16.55
N VAL A 247 16.07 19.03 -17.73
CA VAL A 247 16.70 17.74 -18.08
C VAL A 247 18.18 17.67 -17.67
N ASN A 248 18.86 18.81 -17.53
CA ASN A 248 20.32 18.89 -17.29
C ASN A 248 20.73 19.07 -15.81
N ALA A 249 19.87 18.69 -14.85
CA ALA A 249 20.16 18.81 -13.41
C ALA A 249 21.19 17.76 -12.94
N GLY A 250 22.47 17.99 -13.24
CA GLY A 250 23.59 17.06 -12.98
C GLY A 250 24.27 17.21 -11.62
N SER A 251 23.87 18.15 -10.77
CA SER A 251 24.50 18.40 -9.46
C SER A 251 23.68 17.85 -8.28
N LEU A 252 24.35 17.34 -7.24
CA LEU A 252 23.73 16.95 -5.95
C LEU A 252 22.94 18.10 -5.29
N SER A 253 23.31 19.35 -5.55
CA SER A 253 22.56 20.53 -5.11
C SER A 253 21.19 20.64 -5.81
N ASP A 254 21.10 20.22 -7.07
CA ASP A 254 19.88 20.31 -7.87
C ASP A 254 18.85 19.25 -7.43
N LEU A 255 19.33 18.12 -6.89
CA LEU A 255 18.49 17.10 -6.27
C LEU A 255 17.76 17.60 -5.02
N SER A 256 18.34 18.54 -4.26
CA SER A 256 17.68 19.11 -3.09
C SER A 256 16.48 20.00 -3.48
N ASN A 257 16.59 20.72 -4.60
CA ASN A 257 15.51 21.50 -5.18
C ASN A 257 14.41 20.61 -5.77
N LEU A 258 14.75 19.39 -6.19
CA LEU A 258 13.80 18.42 -6.72
C LEU A 258 12.70 18.07 -5.71
N ALA A 259 12.87 18.29 -4.40
CA ALA A 259 11.81 18.06 -3.42
C ALA A 259 10.60 18.99 -3.62
N ASN A 260 10.86 20.25 -3.99
CA ASN A 260 9.82 21.30 -4.07
C ASN A 260 9.47 21.69 -5.52
N VAL A 261 10.25 21.26 -6.50
CA VAL A 261 10.01 21.57 -7.92
C VAL A 261 8.74 20.88 -8.44
N SER A 262 7.92 21.65 -9.15
CA SER A 262 6.67 21.21 -9.76
C SER A 262 6.83 20.56 -11.13
N LEU A 263 7.96 20.74 -11.81
CA LEU A 263 8.27 20.12 -13.09
C LEU A 263 9.76 19.77 -13.14
N TYR A 264 10.06 18.49 -13.31
CA TYR A 264 11.42 18.04 -13.62
C TYR A 264 11.43 17.20 -14.90
N GLY A 265 12.54 17.23 -15.64
CA GLY A 265 12.65 16.61 -16.95
C GLY A 265 13.68 15.49 -16.94
N PHE A 266 13.53 14.54 -17.87
CA PHE A 266 14.58 13.60 -18.26
C PHE A 266 14.42 13.25 -19.73
N GLU A 267 15.52 12.82 -20.37
CA GLU A 267 15.52 12.33 -21.74
C GLU A 267 15.27 10.82 -21.75
N ASP A 268 14.37 10.35 -22.60
CA ASP A 268 14.12 8.90 -22.76
C ASP A 268 15.19 8.23 -23.64
N TYR A 269 15.12 6.90 -23.78
CA TYR A 269 16.08 6.13 -24.60
C TYR A 269 16.08 6.52 -26.09
N HIS A 270 15.02 7.17 -26.58
CA HIS A 270 14.89 7.60 -27.96
C HIS A 270 15.26 9.08 -28.18
N GLY A 271 15.72 9.78 -27.14
CA GLY A 271 16.10 11.19 -27.19
C GLY A 271 14.91 12.15 -27.08
N VAL A 272 13.78 11.71 -26.51
CA VAL A 272 12.60 12.54 -26.29
C VAL A 272 12.63 13.10 -24.87
N ASP A 273 12.54 14.42 -24.76
CA ASP A 273 12.43 15.08 -23.45
C ASP A 273 11.04 14.86 -22.83
N ILE A 274 11.03 14.20 -21.67
CA ILE A 274 9.83 13.91 -20.88
C ILE A 274 9.87 14.74 -19.60
N GLY A 275 8.80 15.49 -19.35
CA GLY A 275 8.58 16.20 -18.11
C GLY A 275 7.66 15.43 -17.17
N VAL A 276 7.96 15.49 -15.88
CA VAL A 276 7.10 15.01 -14.81
C VAL A 276 6.56 16.22 -14.06
N VAL A 277 5.27 16.51 -14.26
CA VAL A 277 4.56 17.56 -13.53
C VAL A 277 4.03 16.98 -12.23
N ARG A 278 4.33 17.63 -11.10
CA ARG A 278 3.77 17.29 -9.79
C ARG A 278 2.49 18.07 -9.55
N ALA A 279 1.37 17.47 -9.90
CA ALA A 279 0.06 17.99 -9.55
C ALA A 279 -0.28 17.63 -8.10
N VAL A 280 -1.26 18.30 -7.52
CA VAL A 280 -1.79 18.01 -6.19
C VAL A 280 -3.22 17.54 -6.32
N ARG A 281 -3.52 16.33 -5.86
CA ARG A 281 -4.89 15.87 -5.66
C ARG A 281 -5.34 16.13 -4.25
N LEU A 282 -6.40 16.92 -4.14
CA LEU A 282 -7.13 17.12 -2.90
C LEU A 282 -8.30 16.15 -2.86
N TRP A 283 -8.34 15.30 -1.84
CA TRP A 283 -9.45 14.42 -1.52
C TRP A 283 -10.32 15.06 -0.44
N TYR A 284 -11.63 15.06 -0.67
CA TYR A 284 -12.63 15.60 0.23
C TYR A 284 -13.87 14.71 0.26
N ALA A 285 -14.70 14.88 1.28
CA ALA A 285 -15.97 14.17 1.41
C ALA A 285 -17.06 15.13 1.90
N PRO A 286 -18.33 14.89 1.54
CA PRO A 286 -19.44 15.69 2.06
C PRO A 286 -19.70 15.38 3.53
N ILE A 287 -19.97 16.42 4.32
CA ILE A 287 -20.31 16.30 5.73
C ILE A 287 -21.74 15.80 5.81
N GLY A 288 -21.94 14.54 6.21
CA GLY A 288 -23.27 13.92 6.27
C GLY A 288 -23.62 13.04 5.07
N GLY A 289 -22.71 12.86 4.12
CA GLY A 289 -22.90 11.97 2.98
C GLY A 289 -23.66 12.60 1.80
N GLU A 290 -24.01 11.76 0.82
CA GLU A 290 -24.84 12.14 -0.32
C GLU A 290 -26.27 11.62 -0.08
N PHE A 291 -27.28 12.48 -0.27
CA PHE A 291 -28.69 12.10 -0.21
C PHE A 291 -29.29 12.05 -1.61
N THR A 292 -30.14 11.07 -1.86
CA THR A 292 -30.81 10.88 -3.16
C THR A 292 -32.22 11.48 -3.15
N VAL A 293 -32.47 12.41 -4.08
CA VAL A 293 -33.79 12.97 -4.36
C VAL A 293 -34.23 12.50 -5.73
N GLU A 294 -35.27 11.67 -5.77
CA GLU A 294 -35.91 11.26 -7.02
C GLU A 294 -36.98 12.28 -7.41
N ILE A 295 -36.71 13.07 -8.45
CA ILE A 295 -37.70 13.99 -9.02
C ILE A 295 -38.62 13.24 -9.96
N LYS A 296 -39.86 13.02 -9.50
CA LYS A 296 -40.90 12.33 -10.27
C LYS A 296 -41.62 13.29 -11.20
N LEU A 297 -41.64 12.96 -12.49
CA LEU A 297 -42.24 13.77 -13.56
C LEU A 297 -43.61 13.21 -13.97
N LYS A 298 -44.53 14.11 -14.33
CA LYS A 298 -45.89 13.86 -14.80
C LYS A 298 -46.12 14.56 -16.14
N GLU A 299 -47.24 14.24 -16.80
CA GLU A 299 -47.55 14.72 -18.14
C GLU A 299 -47.88 16.21 -18.21
N ASP A 300 -48.38 16.78 -17.11
CA ASP A 300 -48.77 18.17 -16.94
C ASP A 300 -47.61 19.07 -16.46
N ASP A 301 -46.42 18.51 -16.19
CA ASP A 301 -45.28 19.25 -15.67
C ASP A 301 -44.66 20.15 -16.76
N THR A 302 -45.00 21.44 -16.75
CA THR A 302 -44.43 22.45 -17.66
C THR A 302 -43.06 22.95 -17.21
N LYS A 303 -42.72 22.83 -15.92
CA LYS A 303 -41.44 23.25 -15.33
C LYS A 303 -41.03 22.32 -14.19
N LEU A 304 -39.73 22.27 -13.87
CA LEU A 304 -39.21 21.43 -12.79
C LEU A 304 -39.45 22.01 -11.38
N GLY A 305 -39.61 23.34 -11.27
CA GLY A 305 -39.86 24.02 -10.00
C GLY A 305 -38.60 24.28 -9.15
N PHE A 306 -37.41 24.21 -9.73
CA PHE A 306 -36.16 24.61 -9.07
C PHE A 306 -35.17 25.20 -10.08
N GLY A 307 -34.27 26.05 -9.59
CA GLY A 307 -33.16 26.62 -10.34
C GLY A 307 -31.82 26.10 -9.85
N ILE A 308 -30.84 26.03 -10.75
CA ILE A 308 -29.45 25.72 -10.41
C ILE A 308 -28.56 26.93 -10.65
N SER A 309 -27.52 27.07 -9.84
CA SER A 309 -26.47 28.08 -10.04
C SER A 309 -25.11 27.50 -9.66
N ARG A 310 -24.06 28.29 -9.88
CA ARG A 310 -22.67 27.86 -9.69
C ARG A 310 -21.97 28.79 -8.69
N THR A 311 -21.22 28.22 -7.76
CA THR A 311 -20.34 28.99 -6.86
C THR A 311 -19.05 29.41 -7.57
N GLU A 312 -18.28 30.32 -6.97
CA GLU A 312 -16.96 30.71 -7.50
C GLU A 312 -16.00 29.51 -7.50
N GLU A 313 -16.13 28.61 -6.53
CA GLU A 313 -15.34 27.39 -6.41
C GLU A 313 -15.76 26.28 -7.39
N GLY A 314 -16.80 26.53 -8.20
CA GLY A 314 -17.24 25.64 -9.28
C GLY A 314 -18.27 24.58 -8.88
N PHE A 315 -18.87 24.68 -7.68
CA PHE A 315 -19.94 23.78 -7.26
C PHE A 315 -21.28 24.19 -7.87
N ILE A 316 -22.05 23.21 -8.33
CA ILE A 316 -23.44 23.41 -8.74
C ILE A 316 -24.33 23.24 -7.53
N PHE A 317 -25.23 24.19 -7.29
CA PHE A 317 -26.15 24.13 -6.16
C PHE A 317 -27.57 24.51 -6.60
N ILE A 318 -28.55 24.05 -5.83
CA ILE A 318 -29.95 24.47 -5.99
C ILE A 318 -30.06 25.91 -5.47
N SER A 319 -30.27 26.86 -6.36
CA SER A 319 -30.28 28.29 -6.03
C SER A 319 -31.65 28.79 -5.59
N THR A 320 -32.70 28.19 -6.14
CA THR A 320 -34.09 28.53 -5.83
C THR A 320 -34.96 27.29 -5.95
N VAL A 321 -35.99 27.21 -5.13
CA VAL A 321 -37.10 26.27 -5.29
C VAL A 321 -38.39 27.07 -5.28
N THR A 322 -39.27 26.84 -6.24
CA THR A 322 -40.56 27.54 -6.32
C THR A 322 -41.42 27.08 -5.15
N ASP A 323 -41.67 27.99 -4.22
CA ASP A 323 -42.31 27.70 -2.95
C ASP A 323 -43.60 28.50 -2.82
N GLU A 324 -44.63 28.12 -3.58
CA GLU A 324 -45.96 28.72 -3.44
C GLU A 324 -47.05 27.64 -3.53
N GLY A 325 -47.90 27.61 -2.51
CA GLY A 325 -48.89 26.56 -2.19
C GLY A 325 -50.06 26.38 -3.17
N GLN A 326 -49.81 26.51 -4.47
CA GLN A 326 -50.81 26.36 -5.54
C GLN A 326 -50.33 25.47 -6.70
N GLU A 327 -49.01 25.27 -6.90
CA GLU A 327 -48.51 24.44 -8.01
C GLU A 327 -47.86 23.14 -7.51
N ASN A 328 -48.40 22.00 -7.96
CA ASN A 328 -47.84 20.67 -7.75
C ASN A 328 -46.62 20.44 -8.65
N VAL A 329 -45.58 21.27 -8.52
CA VAL A 329 -44.35 21.16 -9.32
C VAL A 329 -43.48 19.97 -8.88
N PRO A 330 -42.67 19.40 -9.79
CA PRO A 330 -41.83 18.24 -9.49
C PRO A 330 -40.93 18.40 -8.27
N ALA A 331 -40.27 19.55 -8.11
CA ALA A 331 -39.40 19.85 -6.98
C ALA A 331 -40.11 19.69 -5.63
N THR A 332 -41.26 20.34 -5.46
CA THR A 332 -42.02 20.36 -4.21
C THR A 332 -42.58 18.98 -3.88
N ARG A 333 -43.16 18.29 -4.89
CA ARG A 333 -43.68 16.91 -4.73
C ARG A 333 -42.60 15.90 -4.33
N SER A 334 -41.35 16.16 -4.71
CA SER A 334 -40.21 15.27 -4.44
C SER A 334 -39.48 15.62 -3.14
N GLY A 335 -40.02 16.57 -2.35
CA GLY A 335 -39.44 16.98 -1.07
C GLY A 335 -38.24 17.92 -1.18
N LEU A 336 -37.89 18.39 -2.38
CA LEU A 336 -36.73 19.26 -2.59
C LEU A 336 -36.90 20.63 -1.90
N SER A 337 -38.13 21.15 -1.79
CA SER A 337 -38.41 22.39 -1.06
C SER A 337 -38.03 22.29 0.42
N ASN A 338 -38.36 21.17 1.08
CA ASN A 338 -38.01 20.96 2.48
C ASN A 338 -36.49 20.90 2.69
N LEU A 339 -35.78 20.21 1.79
CA LEU A 339 -34.31 20.13 1.84
C LEU A 339 -33.65 21.48 1.59
N TYR A 340 -34.15 22.23 0.61
CA TYR A 340 -33.64 23.57 0.30
C TYR A 340 -33.85 24.53 1.48
N LYS A 341 -35.03 24.50 2.12
CA LYS A 341 -35.31 25.28 3.34
C LYS A 341 -34.36 24.93 4.48
N ALA A 342 -34.21 23.64 4.80
CA ALA A 342 -33.30 23.19 5.85
C ALA A 342 -31.83 23.60 5.61
N ALA A 343 -31.37 23.56 4.36
CA ALA A 343 -30.04 24.05 3.99
C ALA A 343 -29.93 25.58 4.17
N THR A 344 -30.93 26.33 3.71
CA THR A 344 -30.97 27.80 3.80
C THR A 344 -31.03 28.27 5.26
N ASP A 345 -31.82 27.61 6.10
CA ASP A 345 -31.95 27.91 7.54
C ASP A 345 -30.63 27.75 8.30
N THR A 346 -29.73 26.91 7.79
CA THR A 346 -28.39 26.68 8.37
C THR A 346 -27.28 27.44 7.63
N SER A 347 -27.63 28.36 6.74
CA SER A 347 -26.68 29.13 5.89
C SER A 347 -25.77 28.23 5.05
N ARG A 348 -26.32 27.12 4.54
CA ARG A 348 -25.59 26.15 3.71
C ARG A 348 -26.20 26.00 2.34
N LEU A 349 -25.37 25.56 1.40
CA LEU A 349 -25.80 25.30 0.03
C LEU A 349 -26.24 23.85 -0.12
N LEU A 350 -27.36 23.66 -0.82
CA LEU A 350 -27.78 22.35 -1.30
C LEU A 350 -27.04 22.04 -2.61
N VAL A 351 -25.84 21.49 -2.47
CA VAL A 351 -24.93 21.22 -3.60
C VAL A 351 -25.33 19.96 -4.33
N VAL A 352 -25.42 20.01 -5.65
CA VAL A 352 -25.71 18.86 -6.52
C VAL A 352 -24.41 18.12 -6.79
N SER A 353 -24.27 16.91 -6.26
CA SER A 353 -23.10 16.05 -6.48
C SER A 353 -23.22 15.24 -7.76
N ARG A 354 -24.44 14.77 -8.09
CA ARG A 354 -24.69 13.93 -9.27
C ARG A 354 -26.06 14.16 -9.88
N ILE A 355 -26.14 13.92 -11.18
CA ILE A 355 -27.39 13.86 -11.95
C ILE A 355 -27.42 12.55 -12.71
N SER A 356 -28.38 11.68 -12.40
CA SER A 356 -28.51 10.34 -13.00
C SER A 356 -27.23 9.52 -12.82
N ASN A 357 -26.71 9.51 -11.58
CA ASN A 357 -25.45 8.86 -11.14
C ASN A 357 -24.15 9.38 -11.77
N GLN A 358 -24.21 10.39 -12.64
CA GLN A 358 -23.01 11.06 -13.16
C GLN A 358 -22.60 12.21 -12.24
N ARG A 359 -21.34 12.21 -11.79
CA ARG A 359 -20.78 13.28 -10.96
C ARG A 359 -20.74 14.61 -11.73
N VAL A 360 -21.15 15.70 -11.08
CA VAL A 360 -21.19 17.06 -11.65
C VAL A 360 -20.34 18.07 -10.86
N LEU A 361 -19.44 17.57 -10.02
CA LEU A 361 -18.57 18.35 -9.15
C LEU A 361 -17.36 18.92 -9.90
N PRO A 362 -16.73 20.00 -9.39
CA PRO A 362 -15.45 20.48 -9.91
C PRO A 362 -14.38 19.40 -9.76
N TRP A 363 -13.57 19.22 -10.81
CA TRP A 363 -12.68 18.05 -10.93
C TRP A 363 -11.22 18.41 -11.25
N MET A 364 -10.94 19.63 -11.70
CA MET A 364 -9.58 20.09 -11.96
C MET A 364 -9.44 21.61 -11.80
N VAL A 365 -8.28 22.09 -11.38
CA VAL A 365 -7.83 23.47 -11.46
C VAL A 365 -6.63 23.51 -12.41
N SER A 366 -6.73 24.31 -13.47
CA SER A 366 -5.67 24.42 -14.47
C SER A 366 -4.43 25.16 -13.94
N SER A 367 -3.36 25.11 -14.72
CA SER A 367 -2.15 25.90 -14.48
C SER A 367 -2.36 27.41 -14.60
N THR A 368 -3.46 27.86 -15.22
CA THR A 368 -3.86 29.27 -15.25
C THR A 368 -4.71 29.68 -14.06
N GLY A 369 -5.10 28.73 -13.19
CA GLY A 369 -5.99 28.97 -12.05
C GLY A 369 -7.47 28.74 -12.33
N ALA A 370 -7.86 28.38 -13.56
CA ALA A 370 -9.27 28.16 -13.90
C ALA A 370 -9.78 26.83 -13.35
N ILE A 371 -10.94 26.86 -12.70
CA ILE A 371 -11.61 25.67 -12.18
C ILE A 371 -12.46 25.03 -13.29
N ARG A 372 -12.17 23.77 -13.61
CA ARG A 372 -12.96 22.95 -14.53
C ARG A 372 -14.15 22.35 -13.79
N CYS A 373 -15.33 22.75 -14.22
CA CYS A 373 -16.63 22.34 -13.74
C CYS A 373 -17.63 22.31 -14.91
N TYR A 374 -18.82 21.77 -14.69
CA TYR A 374 -19.88 21.76 -15.70
C TYR A 374 -20.57 23.14 -15.78
N ASP A 375 -21.00 23.54 -16.97
CA ASP A 375 -21.76 24.77 -17.15
C ASP A 375 -23.26 24.56 -16.84
N THR A 376 -23.93 25.61 -16.37
CA THR A 376 -25.34 25.53 -15.97
C THR A 376 -26.28 25.37 -17.15
N VAL A 377 -25.88 25.75 -18.37
CA VAL A 377 -26.70 25.64 -19.59
C VAL A 377 -26.82 24.17 -20.00
N SER A 378 -25.71 23.46 -20.15
CA SER A 378 -25.66 22.03 -20.47
C SER A 378 -26.39 21.19 -19.42
N LEU A 379 -26.25 21.52 -18.13
CA LEU A 379 -26.99 20.86 -17.06
C LEU A 379 -28.50 21.12 -17.16
N SER A 380 -28.90 22.37 -17.41
CA SER A 380 -30.31 22.73 -17.59
C SER A 380 -30.93 22.06 -18.81
N GLN A 381 -30.18 21.93 -19.90
CA GLN A 381 -30.60 21.19 -21.10
C GLN A 381 -30.83 19.71 -20.77
N LYS A 382 -29.90 19.06 -20.05
CA LYS A 382 -30.04 17.67 -19.63
C LYS A 382 -31.26 17.47 -18.73
N LEU A 383 -31.47 18.35 -17.74
CA LEU A 383 -32.64 18.30 -16.85
C LEU A 383 -33.95 18.53 -17.63
N SER A 384 -33.95 19.43 -18.61
CA SER A 384 -35.09 19.66 -19.49
C SER A 384 -35.39 18.44 -20.36
N LEU A 385 -34.36 17.73 -20.85
CA LEU A 385 -34.54 16.50 -21.61
C LEU A 385 -35.22 15.43 -20.76
N HIS A 386 -34.80 15.25 -19.50
CA HIS A 386 -35.50 14.36 -18.56
C HIS A 386 -36.99 14.70 -18.43
N ARG A 387 -37.33 16.00 -18.30
CA ARG A 387 -38.73 16.47 -18.30
C ARG A 387 -39.46 16.05 -19.57
N HIS A 388 -38.88 16.31 -20.74
CA HIS A 388 -39.51 15.99 -22.03
C HIS A 388 -39.66 14.50 -22.29
N THR A 389 -38.71 13.68 -21.84
CA THR A 389 -38.75 12.22 -21.97
C THR A 389 -39.50 11.52 -20.83
N LYS A 390 -39.97 12.28 -19.82
CA LYS A 390 -40.67 11.79 -18.63
C LYS A 390 -39.84 10.79 -17.80
N VAL A 391 -38.51 10.80 -17.97
CA VAL A 391 -37.60 9.93 -17.21
C VAL A 391 -37.28 10.60 -15.87
N PRO A 392 -37.58 9.96 -14.72
CA PRO A 392 -37.30 10.53 -13.40
C PRO A 392 -35.86 11.03 -13.28
N ILE A 393 -35.67 12.14 -12.60
CA ILE A 393 -34.34 12.72 -12.39
C ILE A 393 -33.84 12.25 -11.04
N LEU A 394 -32.77 11.47 -11.04
CA LEU A 394 -32.09 11.08 -9.82
C LEU A 394 -31.03 12.13 -9.48
N LEU A 395 -31.34 13.02 -8.53
CA LEU A 395 -30.39 14.00 -8.01
C LEU A 395 -29.73 13.44 -6.76
N HIS A 396 -28.40 13.57 -6.69
CA HIS A 396 -27.67 13.38 -5.45
C HIS A 396 -27.17 14.72 -4.96
N VAL A 397 -27.37 14.99 -3.68
CA VAL A 397 -27.05 16.29 -3.06
C VAL A 397 -26.23 16.11 -1.79
N PHE A 398 -25.38 17.08 -1.49
CA PHE A 398 -24.75 17.18 -0.17
C PHE A 398 -25.72 17.85 0.78
N LEU A 399 -25.95 17.23 1.93
CA LEU A 399 -26.76 17.80 3.00
C LEU A 399 -25.92 17.90 4.26
N TRP A 400 -26.04 18.98 5.01
CA TRP A 400 -25.54 19.03 6.37
C TRP A 400 -26.49 18.28 7.30
N ASP A 401 -25.97 17.22 7.92
CA ASP A 401 -26.64 16.58 9.04
C ASP A 401 -26.11 17.14 10.36
N GLY A 402 -26.92 17.97 11.03
CA GLY A 402 -26.63 18.50 12.36
C GLY A 402 -26.51 17.40 13.43
N ALA A 403 -27.11 16.23 13.23
CA ALA A 403 -26.99 15.11 14.15
C ALA A 403 -25.57 14.51 14.15
N LEU A 404 -24.87 14.53 13.02
CA LEU A 404 -23.49 14.01 12.88
C LEU A 404 -22.42 15.03 13.29
N ALA A 405 -22.73 16.32 13.31
CA ALA A 405 -21.84 17.32 13.92
C ALA A 405 -21.78 17.19 15.45
N SER A 406 -22.85 16.70 16.08
CA SER A 406 -22.87 16.44 17.53
C SER A 406 -22.00 15.24 17.94
N SER A 407 -21.78 14.27 17.04
CA SER A 407 -20.90 13.12 17.29
C SER A 407 -19.43 13.41 17.02
N SER A 408 -19.10 14.38 16.15
CA SER A 408 -17.70 14.77 15.91
C SER A 408 -17.12 15.65 17.03
N VAL A 409 -17.94 16.48 17.69
CA VAL A 409 -17.50 17.28 18.85
C VAL A 409 -17.22 16.42 20.09
N ALA A 410 -17.76 15.19 20.16
CA ALA A 410 -17.39 14.22 21.19
C ALA A 410 -16.02 13.56 20.93
N SER A 411 -15.58 13.48 19.67
CA SER A 411 -14.31 12.86 19.30
C SER A 411 -13.12 13.83 19.37
N THR A 412 -13.35 15.14 19.17
CA THR A 412 -12.28 16.16 19.30
C THR A 412 -12.02 16.60 20.75
N ARG A 413 -12.80 16.13 21.74
CA ARG A 413 -12.62 16.46 23.16
C ARG A 413 -11.78 15.46 23.97
N LEU A 414 -11.23 14.42 23.35
CA LEU A 414 -10.36 13.44 24.02
C LEU A 414 -8.86 13.56 23.69
N SER A 415 -8.41 14.60 22.98
CA SER A 415 -6.97 14.83 22.74
C SER A 415 -6.32 15.90 23.64
N ASN A 416 -7.05 16.51 24.57
CA ASN A 416 -6.45 17.44 25.53
C ASN A 416 -6.43 16.84 26.92
N MET A 417 -5.48 15.93 27.17
CA MET A 417 -5.01 15.64 28.52
C MET A 417 -3.47 15.48 28.52
N SER A 418 -2.83 16.57 28.96
CA SER A 418 -1.74 16.59 29.93
C SER A 418 -0.38 16.02 29.54
N THR A 419 0.55 16.93 29.23
CA THR A 419 1.93 16.85 29.75
C THR A 419 2.20 18.09 30.61
N SER A 420 2.08 17.89 31.91
CA SER A 420 2.60 18.79 32.94
C SER A 420 4.13 18.77 32.93
N VAL A 421 4.76 19.92 32.71
CA VAL A 421 6.16 20.15 33.09
C VAL A 421 6.21 21.33 34.04
N LEU A 422 6.67 21.04 35.26
CA LEU A 422 7.05 21.99 36.30
C LEU A 422 8.12 22.99 35.78
N ARG A 423 7.89 24.30 35.96
CA ARG A 423 8.74 25.19 36.80
C ARG A 423 8.30 26.67 36.79
N ARG A 424 7.79 27.07 37.97
CA ARG A 424 7.94 28.29 38.80
C ARG A 424 7.91 29.74 38.23
N PRO A 425 7.46 30.70 39.08
CA PRO A 425 7.05 32.06 38.70
C PRO A 425 8.19 33.10 38.83
N ASN A 426 8.08 34.21 38.12
CA ASN A 426 8.43 35.51 38.70
C ASN A 426 7.77 36.70 37.98
N GLU A 427 7.53 37.72 38.80
CA GLU A 427 6.78 38.97 38.62
C GLU A 427 7.40 40.02 37.69
N ASN A 428 6.59 41.07 37.43
CA ASN A 428 6.90 42.44 36.97
C ASN A 428 6.99 42.63 35.44
N GLN A 429 6.34 43.58 34.74
CA GLN A 429 5.68 44.88 35.03
C GLN A 429 4.82 45.26 33.77
N ILE A 430 3.56 45.73 33.90
CA ILE A 430 3.02 47.12 33.78
C ILE A 430 2.71 47.65 32.34
N SER A 431 1.42 48.04 32.14
CA SER A 431 0.78 49.06 31.26
C SER A 431 0.90 48.96 29.71
N ASP A 432 -0.04 49.37 28.85
CA ASP A 432 -1.13 50.37 28.80
C ASP A 432 -2.23 49.87 27.82
N ALA A 433 -3.55 49.98 28.05
CA ALA A 433 -4.45 51.14 27.97
C ALA A 433 -4.86 51.61 26.55
N GLY A 434 -6.17 51.59 26.28
CA GLY A 434 -6.89 52.38 25.26
C GLY A 434 -7.12 51.69 23.92
N GLY A 435 -8.29 51.68 23.29
CA GLY A 435 -9.58 52.30 23.56
C GLY A 435 -10.53 51.90 22.42
N GLY A 436 -11.79 51.64 22.73
CA GLY A 436 -12.80 51.29 21.74
C GLY A 436 -13.32 52.51 20.98
N VAL A 437 -13.72 52.30 19.72
CA VAL A 437 -14.73 53.12 19.04
C VAL A 437 -15.55 52.22 18.11
N SER A 438 -16.86 52.15 18.37
CA SER A 438 -17.89 51.66 17.47
C SER A 438 -18.06 52.61 16.29
N GLY A 439 -18.23 52.06 15.09
CA GLY A 439 -18.64 52.82 13.90
C GLY A 439 -19.53 51.98 13.00
N ASN A 440 -20.86 52.12 13.16
CA ASN A 440 -21.84 51.71 12.17
C ASN A 440 -21.68 52.56 10.91
N GLY A 441 -21.57 51.92 9.75
CA GLY A 441 -21.49 52.61 8.46
C GLY A 441 -21.75 51.64 7.31
N SER A 442 -23.02 51.31 7.09
CA SER A 442 -23.49 50.86 5.78
C SER A 442 -23.17 51.93 4.73
N LEU A 443 -22.58 51.57 3.58
CA LEU A 443 -22.98 52.08 2.25
C LEU A 443 -22.17 51.45 1.10
N SER A 444 -22.95 50.95 0.15
CA SER A 444 -22.78 50.91 -1.31
C SER A 444 -21.54 50.27 -1.94
N MET A 445 -21.82 49.13 -2.58
CA MET A 445 -21.16 48.59 -3.76
C MET A 445 -20.79 49.67 -4.78
N GLN A 446 -19.55 49.62 -5.28
CA GLN A 446 -19.18 50.23 -6.55
C GLN A 446 -18.71 49.13 -7.51
N LEU A 447 -19.55 48.92 -8.51
CA LEU A 447 -19.49 47.88 -9.53
C LEU A 447 -18.43 48.24 -10.59
N GLY A 448 -17.33 47.49 -10.64
CA GLY A 448 -16.42 47.48 -11.78
C GLY A 448 -16.91 46.48 -12.82
N ARG A 449 -17.37 46.98 -13.97
CA ARG A 449 -17.78 46.21 -15.14
C ARG A 449 -16.53 45.74 -15.89
N ASP A 450 -16.42 44.44 -16.17
CA ASP A 450 -15.99 43.95 -17.49
C ASP A 450 -16.39 42.48 -17.70
N THR A 451 -16.81 42.23 -18.94
CA THR A 451 -17.60 41.13 -19.52
C THR A 451 -17.03 39.71 -19.43
N VAL A 452 -17.87 38.71 -19.12
CA VAL A 452 -18.47 37.69 -20.03
C VAL A 452 -19.29 36.67 -19.21
N GLY A 453 -20.61 36.58 -19.47
CA GLY A 453 -21.50 35.48 -19.05
C GLY A 453 -22.39 35.75 -17.83
N ASP A 454 -23.51 36.47 -18.04
CA ASP A 454 -24.44 36.90 -17.00
C ASP A 454 -25.00 35.79 -16.11
N LEU A 455 -25.09 36.14 -14.82
CA LEU A 455 -25.68 35.38 -13.72
C LEU A 455 -27.21 35.38 -13.84
N SER A 456 -27.81 34.18 -13.76
CA SER A 456 -29.25 33.92 -13.56
C SER A 456 -30.22 34.33 -14.69
N PHE A 457 -30.76 33.34 -15.42
CA PHE A 457 -31.93 33.53 -16.28
C PHE A 457 -33.22 33.03 -15.58
N ARG A 458 -34.30 33.81 -15.66
CA ARG A 458 -35.67 33.38 -15.36
C ARG A 458 -36.46 33.36 -16.67
N PHE A 459 -37.19 32.28 -16.95
CA PHE A 459 -38.05 32.19 -18.12
C PHE A 459 -39.37 32.95 -17.91
N SER A 460 -39.65 33.91 -18.78
CA SER A 460 -41.00 34.45 -19.01
C SER A 460 -41.53 33.89 -20.33
N ASN A 461 -42.81 33.53 -20.34
CA ASN A 461 -43.56 32.86 -21.40
C ASN A 461 -43.22 33.30 -22.84
N PHE A 462 -42.94 32.35 -23.72
CA PHE A 462 -43.08 32.54 -25.17
C PHE A 462 -44.39 31.91 -25.63
N SER A 463 -45.40 32.75 -25.84
CA SER A 463 -46.55 32.41 -26.66
C SER A 463 -46.10 32.26 -28.11
N THR A 464 -46.41 31.12 -28.70
CA THR A 464 -46.18 30.76 -30.10
C THR A 464 -46.75 31.82 -31.04
N PHE A 465 -45.92 32.37 -31.92
CA PHE A 465 -46.38 32.93 -33.18
C PHE A 465 -46.20 31.90 -34.29
N ASN A 466 -47.33 31.39 -34.76
CA ASN A 466 -47.48 30.87 -36.11
C ASN A 466 -47.07 31.96 -37.11
N ASN A 467 -46.30 31.59 -38.13
CA ASN A 467 -46.73 31.75 -39.52
C ASN A 467 -45.77 31.05 -40.48
N CYS A 468 -46.39 30.30 -41.41
CA CYS A 468 -45.83 29.76 -42.64
C CYS A 468 -45.25 30.87 -43.54
N VAL A 469 -44.14 30.59 -44.24
CA VAL A 469 -44.06 30.16 -45.66
C VAL A 469 -42.83 29.29 -45.82
#